data_AF-A0A165K1G3-F1
#
_entry.id   AF-A0A165K1G3-F1
#
_cell.length_a   1.000
_cell.length_b   1.000
_cell.length_c   1.000
_cell.angle_alpha   90.00
_cell.angle_beta   90.00
_cell.angle_gamma   90.00
#
_symmetry.space_group_name_H-M   'P 1'
#
loop_
_entity.id
_entity.type
_entity.pdbx_description
1 polymer ?
#
loop_
_entity_poly.entity_id
_entity_poly.type
_entity_poly.pdbx_seq_one_letter_code
_entity_poly.pdbx_strand_id
1 'polypeptide(L)'
;MPRSAVRRQSPAFFLLALSLVSTLLARPAQAEVPVPVMAPVLDVAKELQLPETDLAVASIPLDGPGQARFMNADMPLNPGSIMKVITTYAALELLGPTFQWHTRLYTDGTIEDETLNGNLYFVGSGDPKLTEERLWLLLRELRAMGVKHIAGDLILDGSVFNLPNGIADFNDDGDNPNAPFLVEPNGLLTNLNVLRIRARADNRGIHTWTEPALDGITIDNQLVFRDYGHCPRRYQFDYEPHLAEDGTTTITVTGVLPKGCSTSSYLSVLSQQAYTGALLTSLWQQLGGTLAGTTREGLRPREDTELLVTTSSRDLVTMVRDINKWSNNVMVRQVFLTLGARHRQPGDKDDLAAAEREIRAWLASKGIDNRTMVFENGAGLSRIERITARQMALLLQHAWESRFAAELIASLPLVAMDGTMRRRLGNADMAGMGHIKTGSLRNVRSIAGFTRDEDNTTWAVVAMVNNPRAWQTEPVLDAFIEQVHLSTRPPSISTASQ
;
A
#
# COMPACT_ATOMS: atom_id res chain seq x y z
N MET A 1 49.47 44.87 -50.47
CA MET A 1 50.67 45.63 -50.89
C MET A 1 50.39 47.13 -50.69
N PRO A 2 51.36 47.96 -50.27
CA PRO A 2 51.79 48.13 -48.88
C PRO A 2 51.95 49.62 -48.44
N ARG A 3 52.28 49.85 -47.15
CA ARG A 3 53.23 50.85 -46.58
C ARG A 3 52.79 51.17 -45.13
N SER A 4 53.42 50.74 -44.03
CA SER A 4 54.80 50.89 -43.50
C SER A 4 55.14 52.27 -42.91
N ALA A 5 55.69 52.23 -41.67
CA ALA A 5 56.56 53.19 -40.95
C ALA A 5 55.90 53.89 -39.73
N VAL A 6 56.21 53.59 -38.46
CA VAL A 6 57.47 53.61 -37.66
C VAL A 6 57.84 54.99 -37.09
N ARG A 7 57.97 55.07 -35.75
CA ARG A 7 58.95 55.79 -34.87
C ARG A 7 58.28 56.09 -33.51
N ARG A 8 58.88 56.06 -32.30
CA ARG A 8 60.19 55.81 -31.66
C ARG A 8 59.87 55.69 -30.14
N GLN A 9 60.25 54.66 -29.38
CA GLN A 9 61.47 54.55 -28.53
C GLN A 9 61.77 55.81 -27.67
N SER A 10 62.00 55.84 -26.34
CA SER A 10 62.27 54.90 -25.22
C SER A 10 62.46 55.78 -23.92
N PRO A 11 63.00 55.35 -22.74
CA PRO A 11 62.99 54.09 -21.96
C PRO A 11 62.68 54.31 -20.43
N ALA A 12 62.95 53.27 -19.60
CA ALA A 12 63.35 53.27 -18.17
C ALA A 12 62.21 53.28 -17.11
N PHE A 13 62.13 52.43 -16.07
CA PHE A 13 63.06 51.48 -15.43
C PHE A 13 62.24 50.45 -14.56
N PHE A 14 62.72 49.20 -14.51
CA PHE A 14 62.62 48.16 -13.45
C PHE A 14 61.42 48.05 -12.49
N LEU A 15 60.81 46.85 -12.42
CA LEU A 15 60.94 45.93 -11.26
C LEU A 15 60.36 44.54 -11.56
N LEU A 16 61.22 43.53 -11.39
CA LEU A 16 60.91 42.10 -11.33
C LEU A 16 60.08 41.79 -10.08
N ALA A 17 59.01 41.00 -10.20
CA ALA A 17 58.54 40.15 -9.10
C ALA A 17 57.88 38.88 -9.64
N LEU A 18 58.32 37.77 -9.06
CA LEU A 18 58.07 36.38 -9.42
C LEU A 18 56.60 35.95 -9.38
N SER A 19 56.31 35.04 -10.29
CA SER A 19 55.17 34.12 -10.37
C SER A 19 54.91 33.30 -9.10
N LEU A 20 53.65 33.25 -8.65
CA LEU A 20 53.07 32.08 -7.99
C LEU A 20 51.66 31.82 -8.56
N VAL A 21 51.57 30.81 -9.42
CA VAL A 21 50.29 30.24 -9.87
C VAL A 21 49.81 29.31 -8.77
N SER A 22 48.79 29.71 -8.02
CA SER A 22 48.14 28.86 -7.04
C SER A 22 47.05 28.04 -7.73
N THR A 23 47.37 26.79 -8.04
CA THR A 23 46.41 25.74 -8.36
C THR A 23 45.51 25.48 -7.15
N LEU A 24 44.28 25.99 -7.18
CA LEU A 24 43.22 25.58 -6.26
C LEU A 24 42.82 24.13 -6.59
N LEU A 25 43.49 23.19 -5.93
CA LEU A 25 43.06 21.81 -5.83
C LEU A 25 41.72 21.78 -5.10
N ALA A 26 40.66 21.40 -5.80
CA ALA A 26 39.41 20.99 -5.20
C ALA A 26 39.69 19.83 -4.26
N ARG A 27 39.51 20.05 -2.95
CA ARG A 27 39.54 18.98 -1.95
C ARG A 27 38.36 18.03 -2.20
N PRO A 28 38.53 16.72 -2.05
CA PRO A 28 37.39 15.82 -1.96
C PRO A 28 36.59 16.20 -0.72
N ALA A 29 35.26 16.13 -0.84
CA ALA A 29 34.32 16.35 0.24
C ALA A 29 34.76 15.56 1.49
N GLN A 30 34.93 16.26 2.60
CA GLN A 30 35.15 15.64 3.91
C GLN A 30 33.96 14.73 4.22
N ALA A 31 34.26 13.52 4.69
CA ALA A 31 33.30 12.65 5.33
C ALA A 31 32.58 13.43 6.44
N GLU A 32 31.25 13.51 6.35
CA GLU A 32 30.41 14.03 7.43
C GLU A 32 30.64 13.16 8.67
N VAL A 33 31.07 13.80 9.76
CA VAL A 33 31.12 13.20 11.09
C VAL A 33 29.70 12.71 11.42
N PRO A 34 29.52 11.50 11.98
CA PRO A 34 28.20 11.07 12.43
C PRO A 34 27.66 12.12 13.41
N VAL A 35 26.59 12.79 13.01
CA VAL A 35 25.81 13.69 13.86
C VAL A 35 25.49 12.95 15.17
N PRO A 36 25.46 13.58 16.37
CA PRO A 36 25.23 12.90 17.65
C PRO A 36 24.04 11.92 17.66
N VAL A 37 23.04 12.21 16.85
CA VAL A 37 21.79 11.44 16.64
C VAL A 37 21.99 10.12 15.92
N MET A 38 22.98 10.03 15.02
CA MET A 38 23.24 8.81 14.25
C MET A 38 24.11 7.80 15.01
N ALA A 39 24.87 8.23 16.01
CA ALA A 39 25.77 7.32 16.73
C ALA A 39 25.01 6.13 17.39
N PRO A 40 23.91 6.34 18.15
CA PRO A 40 23.16 5.22 18.73
C PRO A 40 22.52 4.32 17.67
N VAL A 41 22.07 4.90 16.55
CA VAL A 41 21.50 4.13 15.42
C VAL A 41 22.56 3.22 14.81
N LEU A 42 23.77 3.74 14.60
CA LEU A 42 24.91 2.98 14.08
C LEU A 42 25.42 1.92 15.06
N ASP A 43 25.32 2.16 16.36
CA ASP A 43 25.70 1.17 17.37
C ASP A 43 24.75 -0.03 17.36
N VAL A 44 23.42 0.21 17.29
CA VAL A 44 22.43 -0.87 17.09
C VAL A 44 22.68 -1.61 15.76
N ALA A 45 23.00 -0.88 14.69
CA ALA A 45 23.33 -1.51 13.40
C ALA A 45 24.58 -2.40 13.49
N LYS A 46 25.62 -1.97 14.19
CA LYS A 46 26.85 -2.76 14.42
C LYS A 46 26.58 -4.01 15.26
N GLU A 47 25.78 -3.93 16.31
CA GLU A 47 25.39 -5.08 17.13
C GLU A 47 24.71 -6.17 16.30
N LEU A 48 23.88 -5.76 15.33
CA LEU A 48 23.22 -6.67 14.39
C LEU A 48 24.12 -7.12 13.23
N GLN A 49 25.35 -6.61 13.16
CA GLN A 49 26.29 -6.81 12.05
C GLN A 49 25.66 -6.41 10.71
N LEU A 50 24.93 -5.29 10.69
CA LEU A 50 24.33 -4.70 9.51
C LEU A 50 25.39 -3.85 8.80
N PRO A 51 25.75 -4.14 7.53
CA PRO A 51 26.64 -3.28 6.76
C PRO A 51 26.06 -1.87 6.62
N GLU A 52 26.88 -0.83 6.77
CA GLU A 52 26.42 0.55 6.58
C GLU A 52 25.82 0.77 5.19
N THR A 53 26.32 0.07 4.17
CA THR A 53 25.80 0.11 2.80
C THR A 53 24.37 -0.40 2.65
N ASP A 54 23.85 -1.13 3.64
CA ASP A 54 22.51 -1.72 3.57
C ASP A 54 21.46 -0.82 4.23
N LEU A 55 21.89 0.27 4.88
CA LEU A 55 21.07 1.23 5.59
C LEU A 55 21.12 2.59 4.91
N ALA A 56 19.95 3.11 4.54
CA ALA A 56 19.77 4.49 4.10
C ALA A 56 18.80 5.22 5.02
N VAL A 57 19.15 6.44 5.43
CA VAL A 57 18.29 7.28 6.26
C VAL A 57 18.22 8.72 5.76
N ALA A 58 17.10 9.37 6.02
CA ALA A 58 16.88 10.78 5.80
C ALA A 58 15.97 11.35 6.89
N SER A 59 16.32 12.52 7.43
CA SER A 59 15.44 13.31 8.30
C SER A 59 15.50 14.78 7.91
N ILE A 60 14.34 15.46 7.88
CA ILE A 60 14.21 16.86 7.50
C ILE A 60 13.31 17.57 8.53
N PRO A 61 13.76 18.64 9.20
CA PRO A 61 12.90 19.44 10.07
C PRO A 61 11.92 20.25 9.21
N LEU A 62 10.65 20.35 9.62
CA LEU A 62 9.57 20.89 8.80
C LEU A 62 9.02 22.24 9.28
N ASP A 63 8.95 22.47 10.59
CA ASP A 63 8.28 23.63 11.20
C ASP A 63 9.07 24.27 12.36
N GLY A 64 10.30 23.82 12.61
CA GLY A 64 11.11 24.22 13.76
C GLY A 64 12.62 24.14 13.51
N PRO A 65 13.44 24.42 14.54
CA PRO A 65 14.89 24.40 14.42
C PRO A 65 15.41 23.00 14.10
N GLY A 66 16.50 22.94 13.35
CA GLY A 66 17.16 21.68 13.02
C GLY A 66 17.95 21.77 11.72
N GLN A 67 18.74 20.73 11.44
CA GLN A 67 19.38 20.56 10.14
C GLN A 67 18.94 19.22 9.57
N ALA A 68 18.69 19.19 8.26
CA ALA A 68 18.42 17.94 7.56
C ALA A 68 19.63 17.00 7.66
N ARG A 69 19.37 15.70 7.85
CA ARG A 69 20.41 14.68 8.03
C ARG A 69 20.17 13.55 7.05
N PHE A 70 21.24 13.07 6.42
CA PHE A 70 21.19 12.06 5.39
C PHE A 70 22.32 11.05 5.58
N MET A 71 22.06 9.78 5.28
CA MET A 71 23.09 8.75 5.19
C MET A 71 22.68 7.78 4.09
N ASN A 72 23.57 7.56 3.12
CA ASN A 72 23.28 6.77 1.91
C ASN A 72 21.95 7.15 1.24
N ALA A 73 21.49 8.39 1.43
CA ALA A 73 20.11 8.77 1.14
C ALA A 73 19.79 8.83 -0.36
N ASP A 74 20.82 8.82 -1.20
CA ASP A 74 20.73 8.82 -2.67
C ASP A 74 20.83 7.41 -3.27
N MET A 75 21.01 6.37 -2.44
CA MET A 75 21.03 4.98 -2.87
C MET A 75 19.61 4.49 -3.18
N PRO A 76 19.32 4.00 -4.40
CA PRO A 76 18.03 3.39 -4.71
C PRO A 76 17.91 2.03 -4.03
N LEU A 77 16.98 1.92 -3.09
CA LEU A 77 16.69 0.69 -2.36
C LEU A 77 15.24 0.25 -2.60
N ASN A 78 14.95 -1.03 -2.37
CA ASN A 78 13.58 -1.50 -2.35
C ASN A 78 12.85 -0.90 -1.12
N PRO A 79 11.76 -0.15 -1.32
CA PRO A 79 11.04 0.46 -0.21
C PRO A 79 10.16 -0.49 0.56
N GLY A 80 9.75 -1.63 0.02
CA GLY A 80 8.59 -2.32 0.55
C GLY A 80 7.37 -1.39 0.61
N SER A 81 6.47 -1.61 1.56
CA SER A 81 5.19 -0.89 1.64
C SER A 81 5.24 0.62 1.94
N ILE A 82 6.41 1.25 2.12
CA ILE A 82 6.46 2.74 2.13
C ILE A 82 6.19 3.31 0.73
N MET A 83 6.28 2.51 -0.34
CA MET A 83 5.84 2.89 -1.69
C MET A 83 4.38 3.39 -1.71
N LYS A 84 3.53 2.85 -0.83
CA LYS A 84 2.12 3.26 -0.69
C LYS A 84 1.95 4.74 -0.36
N VAL A 85 2.94 5.37 0.29
CA VAL A 85 2.91 6.81 0.58
C VAL A 85 2.84 7.61 -0.71
N ILE A 86 3.58 7.21 -1.75
CA ILE A 86 3.54 7.85 -3.07
C ILE A 86 2.15 7.73 -3.67
N THR A 87 1.63 6.50 -3.78
CA THR A 87 0.33 6.24 -4.42
C THR A 87 -0.81 6.91 -3.67
N THR A 88 -0.84 6.81 -2.34
CA THR A 88 -1.91 7.41 -1.53
C THR A 88 -1.86 8.93 -1.53
N TYR A 89 -0.67 9.52 -1.48
CA TYR A 89 -0.53 10.96 -1.56
C TYR A 89 -0.87 11.51 -2.96
N ALA A 90 -0.38 10.87 -4.01
CA ALA A 90 -0.75 11.19 -5.39
C ALA A 90 -2.26 11.12 -5.59
N ALA A 91 -2.92 10.09 -5.05
CA ALA A 91 -4.37 9.95 -5.12
C ALA A 91 -5.10 11.13 -4.45
N LEU A 92 -4.69 11.55 -3.25
CA LEU A 92 -5.30 12.69 -2.57
C LEU A 92 -5.22 13.98 -3.40
N GLU A 93 -4.09 14.22 -4.08
CA GLU A 93 -3.91 15.44 -4.88
C GLU A 93 -4.55 15.38 -6.26
N LEU A 94 -4.51 14.22 -6.94
CA LEU A 94 -4.97 14.06 -8.31
C LEU A 94 -6.46 13.73 -8.41
N LEU A 95 -7.00 12.91 -7.49
CA LEU A 95 -8.43 12.55 -7.46
C LEU A 95 -9.24 13.48 -6.54
N GLY A 96 -8.60 14.01 -5.50
CA GLY A 96 -9.24 14.81 -4.45
C GLY A 96 -9.74 13.98 -3.26
N PRO A 97 -9.76 14.55 -2.04
CA PRO A 97 -10.04 13.79 -0.81
C PRO A 97 -11.47 13.24 -0.75
N THR A 98 -12.42 13.88 -1.43
CA THR A 98 -13.84 13.48 -1.46
C THR A 98 -14.16 12.50 -2.59
N PHE A 99 -13.17 12.01 -3.34
CA PHE A 99 -13.40 11.07 -4.42
C PHE A 99 -14.09 9.80 -3.91
N GLN A 100 -15.08 9.31 -4.66
CA GLN A 100 -15.83 8.10 -4.36
C GLN A 100 -15.93 7.21 -5.60
N TRP A 101 -15.96 5.91 -5.37
CA TRP A 101 -16.25 4.90 -6.37
C TRP A 101 -17.74 4.58 -6.34
N HIS A 102 -18.34 4.42 -7.51
CA HIS A 102 -19.79 4.22 -7.66
C HIS A 102 -20.08 2.95 -8.45
N THR A 103 -20.41 1.87 -7.73
CA THR A 103 -20.80 0.57 -8.29
C THR A 103 -22.31 0.55 -8.53
N ARG A 104 -22.75 -0.03 -9.64
CA ARG A 104 -24.13 0.14 -10.12
C ARG A 104 -24.76 -1.14 -10.63
N LEU A 105 -26.08 -1.21 -10.53
CA LEU A 105 -26.92 -2.25 -11.13
C LEU A 105 -27.71 -1.66 -12.29
N TYR A 106 -27.65 -2.31 -13.45
CA TYR A 106 -28.46 -1.96 -14.62
C TYR A 106 -29.30 -3.14 -15.09
N THR A 107 -30.29 -2.87 -15.94
CA THR A 107 -31.03 -3.92 -16.66
C THR A 107 -31.31 -3.53 -18.11
N ASP A 108 -31.40 -4.51 -19.00
CA ASP A 108 -31.89 -4.38 -20.38
C ASP A 108 -33.37 -4.80 -20.53
N GLY A 109 -34.02 -5.17 -19.42
CA GLY A 109 -35.38 -5.68 -19.39
C GLY A 109 -36.39 -4.75 -18.71
N THR A 110 -37.59 -5.26 -18.49
CA THR A 110 -38.65 -4.58 -17.75
C THR A 110 -38.93 -5.27 -16.42
N ILE A 111 -39.39 -4.51 -15.44
CA ILE A 111 -39.87 -5.06 -14.16
C ILE A 111 -41.40 -5.16 -14.24
N GLU A 112 -41.91 -6.38 -14.21
CA GLU A 112 -43.35 -6.68 -14.20
C GLU A 112 -43.67 -7.53 -12.97
N ASP A 113 -44.66 -7.09 -12.19
CA ASP A 113 -44.96 -7.62 -10.85
C ASP A 113 -43.72 -7.66 -9.95
N GLU A 114 -43.23 -8.86 -9.58
CA GLU A 114 -42.00 -9.08 -8.80
C GLU A 114 -40.83 -9.60 -9.65
N THR A 115 -40.94 -9.59 -10.99
CA THR A 115 -39.94 -10.22 -11.89
C THR A 115 -39.27 -9.19 -12.81
N LEU A 116 -37.94 -9.20 -12.83
CA LEU A 116 -37.13 -8.54 -13.84
C LEU A 116 -37.02 -9.46 -15.06
N ASN A 117 -37.71 -9.09 -16.14
CA ASN A 117 -37.75 -9.79 -17.43
C ASN A 117 -36.60 -9.32 -18.32
N GLY A 118 -35.38 -9.71 -17.95
CA GLY A 118 -34.14 -9.37 -18.66
C GLY A 118 -32.92 -9.74 -17.84
N ASN A 119 -31.77 -9.23 -18.23
CA ASN A 119 -30.51 -9.41 -17.52
C ASN A 119 -30.34 -8.35 -16.44
N LEU A 120 -29.63 -8.72 -15.37
CA LEU A 120 -29.13 -7.79 -14.37
C LEU A 120 -27.63 -7.60 -14.57
N TYR A 121 -27.19 -6.37 -14.79
CA TYR A 121 -25.78 -6.02 -14.97
C TYR A 121 -25.23 -5.45 -13.68
N PHE A 122 -24.21 -6.10 -13.11
CA PHE A 122 -23.39 -5.55 -12.04
C PHE A 122 -22.16 -4.87 -12.65
N VAL A 123 -22.13 -3.54 -12.60
CA VAL A 123 -21.03 -2.73 -13.16
C VAL A 123 -20.08 -2.31 -12.05
N GLY A 124 -18.94 -3.01 -12.00
CA GLY A 124 -17.86 -2.76 -11.06
C GLY A 124 -17.16 -1.43 -11.34
N SER A 125 -16.87 -0.67 -10.28
CA SER A 125 -16.28 0.66 -10.39
C SER A 125 -14.79 0.71 -10.09
N GLY A 126 -14.17 -0.42 -9.71
CA GLY A 126 -12.79 -0.44 -9.22
C GLY A 126 -12.66 0.02 -7.76
N ASP A 127 -13.77 0.01 -7.02
CA ASP A 127 -13.83 0.34 -5.60
C ASP A 127 -12.81 -0.50 -4.80
N PRO A 128 -11.88 0.13 -4.05
CA PRO A 128 -10.88 -0.60 -3.28
C PRO A 128 -11.48 -1.34 -2.08
N LYS A 129 -12.69 -1.02 -1.66
CA LYS A 129 -13.33 -1.57 -0.45
C LYS A 129 -14.84 -1.73 -0.61
N LEU A 130 -15.26 -2.42 -1.65
CA LEU A 130 -16.65 -2.84 -1.81
C LEU A 130 -16.93 -4.07 -0.94
N THR A 131 -17.45 -3.86 0.28
CA THR A 131 -17.68 -4.94 1.25
C THR A 131 -18.97 -5.71 1.00
N GLU A 132 -19.06 -6.91 1.58
CA GLU A 132 -20.28 -7.73 1.59
C GLU A 132 -21.50 -6.94 2.10
N GLU A 133 -21.36 -6.15 3.17
CA GLU A 133 -22.49 -5.39 3.72
C GLU A 133 -23.00 -4.33 2.76
N ARG A 134 -22.10 -3.70 1.99
CA ARG A 134 -22.50 -2.71 0.96
C ARG A 134 -23.19 -3.37 -0.22
N LEU A 135 -22.79 -4.58 -0.58
CA LEU A 135 -23.48 -5.37 -1.60
C LEU A 135 -24.85 -5.84 -1.12
N TRP A 136 -24.96 -6.28 0.14
CA TRP A 136 -26.23 -6.64 0.75
C TRP A 136 -27.20 -5.46 0.76
N LEU A 137 -26.72 -4.25 1.11
CA LEU A 137 -27.53 -3.03 1.06
C LEU A 137 -27.98 -2.70 -0.38
N LEU A 138 -27.07 -2.80 -1.35
CA LEU A 138 -27.36 -2.59 -2.78
C LEU A 138 -28.46 -3.55 -3.29
N LEU A 139 -28.33 -4.84 -2.97
CA LEU A 139 -29.32 -5.85 -3.36
C LEU A 139 -30.64 -5.71 -2.59
N ARG A 140 -30.59 -5.29 -1.32
CA ARG A 140 -31.79 -5.00 -0.54
C ARG A 140 -32.55 -3.82 -1.12
N GLU A 141 -31.88 -2.80 -1.64
CA GLU A 141 -32.53 -1.69 -2.35
C GLU A 141 -33.21 -2.18 -3.63
N LEU A 142 -32.57 -3.06 -4.39
CA LEU A 142 -33.20 -3.72 -5.54
C LEU A 142 -34.46 -4.52 -5.12
N ARG A 143 -34.42 -5.24 -3.98
CA ARG A 143 -35.62 -5.91 -3.42
C ARG A 143 -36.72 -4.90 -3.07
N ALA A 144 -36.35 -3.76 -2.48
CA ALA A 144 -37.29 -2.72 -2.07
C ALA A 144 -37.97 -2.02 -3.27
N MET A 145 -37.34 -2.06 -4.45
CA MET A 145 -37.96 -1.65 -5.72
C MET A 145 -39.01 -2.64 -6.25
N GLY A 146 -39.22 -3.78 -5.59
CA GLY A 146 -40.21 -4.79 -5.96
C GLY A 146 -39.62 -6.01 -6.68
N VAL A 147 -38.34 -5.99 -7.06
CA VAL A 147 -37.70 -7.12 -7.77
C VAL A 147 -37.47 -8.28 -6.80
N LYS A 148 -37.90 -9.49 -7.18
CA LYS A 148 -37.68 -10.74 -6.43
C LYS A 148 -37.13 -11.85 -7.31
N HIS A 149 -37.54 -11.87 -8.57
CA HIS A 149 -37.13 -12.87 -9.53
C HIS A 149 -36.37 -12.17 -10.65
N ILE A 150 -35.21 -12.69 -11.03
CA ILE A 150 -34.46 -12.25 -12.21
C ILE A 150 -34.57 -13.39 -13.23
N ALA A 151 -35.25 -13.11 -14.34
CA ALA A 151 -35.52 -14.12 -15.37
C ALA A 151 -34.29 -14.41 -16.26
N GLY A 152 -33.46 -13.39 -16.53
CA GLY A 152 -32.25 -13.51 -17.32
C GLY A 152 -30.99 -13.80 -16.50
N ASP A 153 -29.84 -13.45 -17.07
CA ASP A 153 -28.53 -13.65 -16.48
C ASP A 153 -28.14 -12.54 -15.50
N LEU A 154 -27.21 -12.87 -14.59
CA LEU A 154 -26.39 -11.89 -13.88
C LEU A 154 -25.10 -11.65 -14.70
N ILE A 155 -24.95 -10.45 -15.25
CA ILE A 155 -23.82 -10.06 -16.09
C ILE A 155 -22.86 -9.19 -15.28
N LEU A 156 -21.61 -9.63 -15.15
CA LEU A 156 -20.57 -8.91 -14.42
C LEU A 156 -19.71 -8.09 -15.39
N ASP A 157 -19.78 -6.76 -15.27
CA ASP A 157 -18.99 -5.82 -16.06
C ASP A 157 -17.85 -5.23 -15.21
N GLY A 158 -16.64 -5.76 -15.41
CA GLY A 158 -15.40 -5.31 -14.79
C GLY A 158 -14.56 -4.33 -15.61
N SER A 159 -15.10 -3.80 -16.72
CA SER A 159 -14.32 -3.10 -17.76
C SER A 159 -13.85 -1.69 -17.40
N VAL A 160 -14.03 -1.26 -16.15
CA VAL A 160 -13.56 0.05 -15.68
C VAL A 160 -12.04 0.22 -15.85
N PHE A 161 -11.28 -0.87 -15.73
CA PHE A 161 -9.85 -0.91 -15.99
C PHE A 161 -9.54 -1.50 -17.36
N ASN A 162 -8.68 -0.81 -18.12
CA ASN A 162 -8.15 -1.26 -19.39
C ASN A 162 -6.85 -2.04 -19.16
N LEU A 163 -6.95 -3.37 -19.15
CA LEU A 163 -5.86 -4.31 -18.92
C LEU A 163 -5.97 -5.47 -19.94
N PRO A 164 -5.69 -5.23 -21.24
CA PRO A 164 -5.97 -6.19 -22.31
C PRO A 164 -5.18 -7.51 -22.19
N ASN A 165 -4.06 -7.49 -21.46
CA ASN A 165 -3.22 -8.66 -21.21
C ASN A 165 -3.29 -9.13 -19.75
N GLY A 166 -4.30 -8.69 -18.99
CA GLY A 166 -4.37 -8.90 -17.54
C GLY A 166 -3.29 -8.13 -16.78
N ILE A 167 -2.99 -8.59 -15.57
CA ILE A 167 -1.93 -8.04 -14.73
C ILE A 167 -0.73 -8.95 -14.82
N ALA A 168 0.43 -8.37 -15.13
CA ALA A 168 1.66 -9.15 -15.22
C ALA A 168 2.04 -9.72 -13.85
N ASP A 169 2.50 -10.97 -13.87
CA ASP A 169 3.17 -11.58 -12.73
C ASP A 169 4.39 -10.75 -12.34
N PHE A 170 4.68 -10.74 -11.04
CA PHE A 170 5.89 -10.14 -10.50
C PHE A 170 6.50 -11.04 -9.45
N ASN A 171 7.80 -10.89 -9.22
CA ASN A 171 8.48 -11.63 -8.17
C ASN A 171 8.03 -11.12 -6.78
N ASP A 172 7.45 -12.00 -5.97
CA ASP A 172 6.95 -11.74 -4.61
C ASP A 172 7.64 -12.60 -3.53
N ASP A 173 8.63 -13.42 -3.90
CA ASP A 173 9.27 -14.51 -3.12
C ASP A 173 8.33 -15.62 -2.62
N GLY A 174 7.15 -15.77 -3.23
CA GLY A 174 6.05 -16.60 -2.72
C GLY A 174 5.95 -18.00 -3.31
N ASP A 175 5.40 -18.91 -2.50
CA ASP A 175 4.96 -20.27 -2.82
C ASP A 175 3.43 -20.45 -2.59
N ASN A 176 2.74 -19.38 -2.17
CA ASN A 176 1.32 -19.40 -1.82
C ASN A 176 0.51 -18.44 -2.71
N PRO A 177 -0.03 -18.90 -3.85
CA PRO A 177 -0.83 -18.06 -4.75
C PRO A 177 -2.14 -17.58 -4.11
N ASN A 178 -2.61 -18.22 -3.04
CA ASN A 178 -3.88 -17.90 -2.37
C ASN A 178 -3.73 -16.86 -1.25
N ALA A 179 -2.54 -16.26 -1.11
CA ALA A 179 -2.28 -15.31 -0.05
C ALA A 179 -3.12 -14.01 -0.23
N PRO A 180 -3.85 -13.55 0.81
CA PRO A 180 -4.73 -12.38 0.70
C PRO A 180 -4.05 -11.07 0.24
N PHE A 181 -2.75 -10.95 0.45
CA PHE A 181 -1.99 -9.76 0.09
C PHE A 181 -1.50 -9.77 -1.36
N LEU A 182 -1.70 -10.88 -2.09
CA LEU A 182 -1.36 -11.05 -3.51
C LEU A 182 -2.55 -10.85 -4.44
N VAL A 183 -3.78 -10.78 -3.92
CA VAL A 183 -4.99 -10.58 -4.73
C VAL A 183 -4.78 -9.46 -5.73
N GLU A 184 -5.11 -9.77 -6.97
CA GLU A 184 -5.02 -8.85 -8.09
C GLU A 184 -6.09 -7.76 -8.00
N PRO A 185 -5.75 -6.49 -8.29
CA PRO A 185 -6.76 -5.46 -8.44
C PRO A 185 -7.61 -5.76 -9.68
N ASN A 186 -8.90 -5.47 -9.62
CA ASN A 186 -9.85 -5.82 -10.66
C ASN A 186 -11.07 -4.90 -10.58
N GLY A 187 -11.73 -4.64 -11.71
CA GLY A 187 -12.95 -3.83 -11.76
C GLY A 187 -14.10 -4.39 -10.92
N LEU A 188 -14.13 -5.72 -10.77
CA LEU A 188 -15.12 -6.48 -9.99
C LEU A 188 -14.65 -6.79 -8.56
N LEU A 189 -13.59 -6.17 -8.03
CA LEU A 189 -13.10 -6.48 -6.69
C LEU A 189 -14.20 -6.30 -5.62
N THR A 190 -14.72 -7.41 -5.12
CA THR A 190 -15.70 -7.45 -4.03
C THR A 190 -15.11 -8.15 -2.83
N ASN A 191 -15.31 -7.57 -1.65
CA ASN A 191 -14.82 -8.05 -0.35
C ASN A 191 -13.35 -8.51 -0.37
N LEU A 192 -12.51 -7.76 -1.10
CA LEU A 192 -11.09 -8.03 -1.36
C LEU A 192 -10.79 -9.42 -1.97
N ASN A 193 -11.79 -10.11 -2.53
CA ASN A 193 -11.67 -11.48 -3.05
C ASN A 193 -11.20 -12.49 -2.00
N VAL A 194 -11.49 -12.25 -0.73
CA VAL A 194 -10.98 -13.05 0.39
C VAL A 194 -12.12 -13.79 1.08
N LEU A 195 -11.90 -15.06 1.33
CA LEU A 195 -12.68 -15.88 2.25
C LEU A 195 -11.96 -16.00 3.57
N ARG A 196 -12.70 -15.88 4.66
CA ARG A 196 -12.24 -16.24 5.99
C ARG A 196 -12.74 -17.64 6.34
N ILE A 197 -11.82 -18.58 6.47
CA ILE A 197 -12.09 -19.94 6.93
C ILE A 197 -11.94 -19.95 8.44
N ARG A 198 -12.93 -20.47 9.17
CA ARG A 198 -12.94 -20.52 10.63
C ARG A 198 -13.20 -21.93 11.11
N ALA A 199 -12.57 -22.27 12.22
CA ALA A 199 -12.86 -23.49 12.97
C ALA A 199 -12.95 -23.18 14.47
N ARG A 200 -13.87 -23.84 15.16
CA ARG A 200 -14.01 -23.77 16.63
C ARG A 200 -14.32 -25.15 17.20
N ALA A 201 -13.60 -25.52 18.26
CA ALA A 201 -13.86 -26.74 19.01
C ALA A 201 -14.69 -26.43 20.27
N ASP A 202 -15.80 -27.13 20.46
CA ASP A 202 -16.63 -27.07 21.67
C ASP A 202 -17.09 -28.48 22.11
N ASN A 203 -18.07 -28.56 23.03
CA ASN A 203 -18.61 -29.83 23.54
C ASN A 203 -19.23 -30.73 22.47
N ARG A 204 -19.58 -30.17 21.31
CA ARG A 204 -20.20 -30.87 20.18
C ARG A 204 -19.17 -31.30 19.13
N GLY A 205 -17.88 -31.09 19.39
CA GLY A 205 -16.79 -31.36 18.45
C GLY A 205 -16.28 -30.10 17.76
N ILE A 206 -15.73 -30.27 16.55
CA ILE A 206 -15.17 -29.19 15.73
C ILE A 206 -16.20 -28.74 14.70
N HIS A 207 -16.46 -27.44 14.66
CA HIS A 207 -17.32 -26.79 13.67
C HIS A 207 -16.48 -25.90 12.78
N THR A 208 -16.68 -26.02 11.47
CA THR A 208 -15.98 -25.23 10.45
C THR A 208 -16.99 -24.48 9.58
N TRP A 209 -16.65 -23.26 9.17
CA TRP A 209 -17.47 -22.45 8.27
C TRP A 209 -16.61 -21.40 7.55
N THR A 210 -17.17 -20.83 6.48
CA THR A 210 -16.58 -19.71 5.74
C THR A 210 -17.37 -18.42 5.98
N GLU A 211 -16.67 -17.30 5.88
CA GLU A 211 -17.24 -15.95 5.87
C GLU A 211 -16.65 -15.18 4.67
N PRO A 212 -17.44 -14.75 3.66
CA PRO A 212 -18.86 -15.09 3.46
C PRO A 212 -19.09 -16.59 3.21
N ALA A 213 -20.33 -17.04 3.45
CA ALA A 213 -20.80 -18.35 3.04
C ALA A 213 -21.20 -18.29 1.55
N LEU A 214 -20.34 -18.83 0.69
CA LEU A 214 -20.52 -18.82 -0.76
C LEU A 214 -20.92 -20.19 -1.27
N ASP A 215 -21.84 -20.20 -2.23
CA ASP A 215 -22.14 -21.41 -3.00
C ASP A 215 -20.90 -21.88 -3.76
N GLY A 216 -20.71 -23.21 -3.86
CA GLY A 216 -19.55 -23.81 -4.51
C GLY A 216 -18.28 -23.86 -3.64
N ILE A 217 -18.32 -23.39 -2.39
CA ILE A 217 -17.24 -23.54 -1.41
C ILE A 217 -17.63 -24.55 -0.33
N THR A 218 -16.81 -25.58 -0.16
CA THR A 218 -16.97 -26.58 0.89
C THR A 218 -15.72 -26.67 1.75
N ILE A 219 -15.87 -27.11 3.01
CA ILE A 219 -14.74 -27.38 3.91
C ILE A 219 -14.66 -28.88 4.15
N ASP A 220 -13.52 -29.48 3.83
CA ASP A 220 -13.16 -30.81 4.30
C ASP A 220 -12.46 -30.68 5.66
N ASN A 221 -13.20 -30.95 6.73
CA ASN A 221 -12.72 -30.80 8.10
C ASN A 221 -11.95 -32.06 8.54
N GLN A 222 -10.63 -32.01 8.41
CA GLN A 222 -9.70 -33.05 8.87
C GLN A 222 -8.98 -32.67 10.18
N LEU A 223 -9.53 -31.72 10.95
CA LEU A 223 -8.96 -31.32 12.23
C LEU A 223 -9.13 -32.42 13.28
N VAL A 224 -8.07 -32.64 14.07
CA VAL A 224 -8.09 -33.59 15.18
C VAL A 224 -8.52 -32.88 16.46
N PHE A 225 -9.66 -33.28 17.00
CA PHE A 225 -10.16 -32.78 18.28
C PHE A 225 -9.32 -33.29 19.46
N ARG A 226 -9.14 -32.44 20.48
CA ARG A 226 -8.56 -32.82 21.79
C ARG A 226 -9.37 -32.22 22.92
N ASP A 227 -9.62 -32.98 23.99
CA ASP A 227 -10.36 -32.47 25.16
C ASP A 227 -9.60 -31.40 25.95
N TYR A 228 -8.27 -31.44 25.91
CA TYR A 228 -7.38 -30.55 26.64
C TYR A 228 -6.18 -30.13 25.78
N GLY A 229 -5.55 -29.01 26.13
CA GLY A 229 -4.36 -28.50 25.46
C GLY A 229 -4.36 -26.97 25.33
N HIS A 230 -3.19 -26.39 25.07
CA HIS A 230 -3.09 -24.98 24.73
C HIS A 230 -3.57 -24.73 23.30
N CYS A 231 -4.17 -23.56 23.06
CA CYS A 231 -4.59 -23.21 21.71
C CYS A 231 -3.37 -23.05 20.79
N PRO A 232 -3.30 -23.81 19.69
CA PRO A 232 -2.18 -23.71 18.76
C PRO A 232 -2.12 -22.34 18.09
N ARG A 233 -0.93 -22.01 17.60
CA ARG A 233 -0.72 -20.83 16.76
C ARG A 233 -1.23 -21.11 15.34
N ARG A 234 -1.59 -20.06 14.60
CA ARG A 234 -2.10 -20.15 13.22
C ARG A 234 -1.24 -21.04 12.30
N TYR A 235 0.09 -20.96 12.39
CA TYR A 235 1.01 -21.70 11.52
C TYR A 235 1.03 -23.23 11.76
N GLN A 236 0.30 -23.73 12.76
CA GLN A 236 0.17 -25.16 13.06
C GLN A 236 -1.10 -25.77 12.42
N PHE A 237 -1.72 -25.02 11.50
CA PHE A 237 -2.89 -25.45 10.73
C PHE A 237 -2.60 -25.21 9.26
N ASP A 238 -2.94 -26.18 8.44
CA ASP A 238 -2.89 -26.05 6.98
C ASP A 238 -4.29 -25.86 6.42
N TYR A 239 -4.38 -25.07 5.35
CA TYR A 239 -5.62 -24.74 4.67
C TYR A 239 -5.35 -24.91 3.17
N GLU A 240 -5.71 -26.07 2.63
CA GLU A 240 -5.35 -26.48 1.28
C GLU A 240 -6.59 -26.42 0.38
N PRO A 241 -6.66 -25.47 -0.57
CA PRO A 241 -7.75 -25.42 -1.53
C PRO A 241 -7.51 -26.44 -2.66
N HIS A 242 -8.59 -27.13 -3.03
CA HIS A 242 -8.66 -28.05 -4.16
C HIS A 242 -9.83 -27.65 -5.05
N LEU A 243 -9.54 -27.23 -6.28
CA LEU A 243 -10.54 -26.94 -7.30
C LEU A 243 -10.92 -28.25 -8.00
N ALA A 244 -12.21 -28.57 -7.99
CA ALA A 244 -12.77 -29.69 -8.73
C ALA A 244 -13.09 -29.29 -10.17
N GLU A 245 -13.22 -30.29 -11.06
CA GLU A 245 -13.55 -30.07 -12.48
C GLU A 245 -14.92 -29.41 -12.69
N ASP A 246 -15.85 -29.59 -11.75
CA ASP A 246 -17.18 -28.98 -11.78
C ASP A 246 -17.21 -27.51 -11.33
N GLY A 247 -16.04 -26.94 -11.00
CA GLY A 247 -15.89 -25.56 -10.55
C GLY A 247 -16.09 -25.35 -9.05
N THR A 248 -16.42 -26.40 -8.28
CA THR A 248 -16.48 -26.30 -6.82
C THR A 248 -15.08 -26.30 -6.21
N THR A 249 -14.89 -25.57 -5.11
CA THR A 249 -13.61 -25.52 -4.38
C THR A 249 -13.80 -26.10 -2.99
N THR A 250 -13.07 -27.18 -2.70
CA THR A 250 -13.00 -27.80 -1.37
C THR A 250 -11.76 -27.29 -0.66
N ILE A 251 -11.89 -26.80 0.57
CA ILE A 251 -10.76 -26.39 1.40
C ILE A 251 -10.54 -27.44 2.49
N THR A 252 -9.46 -28.20 2.39
CA THR A 252 -9.04 -29.15 3.41
C THR A 252 -8.37 -28.42 4.55
N VAL A 253 -8.86 -28.64 5.77
CA VAL A 253 -8.29 -28.02 6.98
C VAL A 253 -7.73 -29.10 7.89
N THR A 254 -6.41 -29.05 8.14
CA THR A 254 -5.69 -30.03 8.97
C THR A 254 -5.04 -29.35 10.17
N GLY A 255 -4.71 -30.17 11.18
CA GLY A 255 -4.10 -29.72 12.43
C GLY A 255 -4.84 -30.28 13.66
N VAL A 256 -4.42 -29.85 14.85
CA VAL A 256 -5.01 -30.29 16.12
C VAL A 256 -5.74 -29.12 16.74
N LEU A 257 -7.01 -29.26 17.12
CA LEU A 257 -7.79 -28.18 17.74
C LEU A 257 -8.38 -28.63 19.09
N PRO A 258 -7.77 -28.21 20.22
CA PRO A 258 -8.31 -28.50 21.53
C PRO A 258 -9.65 -27.79 21.80
N LYS A 259 -10.48 -28.40 22.65
CA LYS A 259 -11.75 -27.86 23.13
C LYS A 259 -11.59 -26.44 23.70
N GLY A 260 -12.47 -25.54 23.28
CA GLY A 260 -12.43 -24.12 23.66
C GLY A 260 -11.56 -23.25 22.75
N CYS A 261 -10.74 -23.86 21.88
CA CYS A 261 -9.91 -23.12 20.93
C CYS A 261 -10.63 -22.84 19.61
N SER A 262 -10.13 -21.82 18.91
CA SER A 262 -10.55 -21.46 17.56
C SER A 262 -9.34 -21.12 16.70
N THR A 263 -9.45 -21.36 15.41
CA THR A 263 -8.47 -20.92 14.40
C THR A 263 -9.19 -20.25 13.24
N SER A 264 -8.46 -19.41 12.51
CA SER A 264 -8.95 -18.83 11.27
C SER A 264 -7.82 -18.48 10.33
N SER A 265 -8.08 -18.59 9.03
CA SER A 265 -7.20 -18.11 7.97
C SER A 265 -7.99 -17.35 6.93
N TYR A 266 -7.33 -16.43 6.24
CA TYR A 266 -7.85 -15.72 5.10
C TYR A 266 -7.17 -16.30 3.85
N LEU A 267 -7.95 -16.62 2.82
CA LEU A 267 -7.45 -17.12 1.54
C LEU A 267 -8.22 -16.47 0.39
N SER A 268 -7.55 -16.28 -0.74
CA SER A 268 -8.17 -15.94 -2.03
C SER A 268 -8.08 -17.17 -2.93
N VAL A 269 -9.15 -17.95 -3.01
CA VAL A 269 -9.16 -19.27 -3.70
C VAL A 269 -9.98 -19.28 -5.00
N LEU A 270 -10.77 -18.22 -5.24
CA LEU A 270 -11.62 -18.09 -6.41
C LEU A 270 -11.08 -17.00 -7.34
N SER A 271 -11.33 -17.14 -8.64
CA SER A 271 -11.17 -16.02 -9.57
C SER A 271 -12.10 -14.87 -9.17
N GLN A 272 -11.75 -13.64 -9.57
CA GLN A 272 -12.55 -12.46 -9.20
C GLN A 272 -14.02 -12.59 -9.65
N GLN A 273 -14.22 -13.11 -10.85
CA GLN A 273 -15.53 -13.36 -11.42
C GLN A 273 -16.32 -14.37 -10.59
N ALA A 274 -15.71 -15.52 -10.29
CA ALA A 274 -16.36 -16.59 -9.55
C ALA A 274 -16.74 -16.12 -8.13
N TYR A 275 -15.83 -15.43 -7.44
CA TYR A 275 -16.09 -14.87 -6.11
C TYR A 275 -17.22 -13.85 -6.13
N THR A 276 -17.16 -12.88 -7.04
CA THR A 276 -18.14 -11.79 -7.11
C THR A 276 -19.52 -12.30 -7.50
N GLY A 277 -19.58 -13.22 -8.46
CA GLY A 277 -20.79 -13.91 -8.85
C GLY A 277 -21.41 -14.67 -7.69
N ALA A 278 -20.65 -15.57 -7.07
CA ALA A 278 -21.11 -16.36 -5.93
C ALA A 278 -21.58 -15.47 -4.77
N LEU A 279 -20.87 -14.39 -4.46
CA LEU A 279 -21.26 -13.47 -3.41
C LEU A 279 -22.59 -12.76 -3.72
N LEU A 280 -22.77 -12.25 -4.94
CA LEU A 280 -24.01 -11.59 -5.34
C LEU A 280 -25.19 -12.58 -5.35
N THR A 281 -25.01 -13.79 -5.89
CA THR A 281 -26.07 -14.79 -5.94
C THR A 281 -26.44 -15.30 -4.54
N SER A 282 -25.46 -15.60 -3.69
CA SER A 282 -25.74 -16.06 -2.32
C SER A 282 -26.41 -14.96 -1.49
N LEU A 283 -26.01 -13.68 -1.61
CA LEU A 283 -26.70 -12.57 -0.94
C LEU A 283 -28.13 -12.36 -1.48
N TRP A 284 -28.33 -12.46 -2.79
CA TRP A 284 -29.66 -12.34 -3.40
C TRP A 284 -30.62 -13.43 -2.90
N GLN A 285 -30.14 -14.68 -2.84
CA GLN A 285 -30.91 -15.81 -2.31
C GLN A 285 -31.23 -15.63 -0.82
N GLN A 286 -30.27 -15.16 -0.01
CA GLN A 286 -30.51 -14.86 1.41
C GLN A 286 -31.59 -13.78 1.61
N LEU A 287 -31.73 -12.85 0.66
CA LEU A 287 -32.79 -11.84 0.61
C LEU A 287 -34.14 -12.38 0.06
N GLY A 288 -34.22 -13.68 -0.21
CA GLY A 288 -35.40 -14.36 -0.75
C GLY A 288 -35.61 -14.16 -2.26
N GLY A 289 -34.57 -13.72 -2.98
CA GLY A 289 -34.60 -13.57 -4.42
C GLY A 289 -34.22 -14.86 -5.16
N THR A 290 -34.62 -14.98 -6.43
CA THR A 290 -34.20 -16.07 -7.32
C THR A 290 -33.56 -15.52 -8.59
N LEU A 291 -32.65 -16.30 -9.16
CA LEU A 291 -32.04 -16.07 -10.47
C LEU A 291 -32.32 -17.30 -11.32
N ALA A 292 -32.98 -17.13 -12.47
CA ALA A 292 -33.28 -18.24 -13.38
C ALA A 292 -32.16 -18.49 -14.39
N GLY A 293 -31.46 -17.43 -14.83
CA GLY A 293 -30.29 -17.53 -15.69
C GLY A 293 -29.01 -17.90 -14.94
N THR A 294 -27.88 -17.60 -15.57
CA THR A 294 -26.54 -17.91 -15.06
C THR A 294 -25.76 -16.64 -14.73
N THR A 295 -24.65 -16.79 -14.01
CA THR A 295 -23.70 -15.69 -13.82
C THR A 295 -22.60 -15.78 -14.86
N ARG A 296 -22.32 -14.67 -15.57
CA ARG A 296 -21.24 -14.60 -16.56
C ARG A 296 -20.64 -13.21 -16.67
N GLU A 297 -19.44 -13.13 -17.23
CA GLU A 297 -18.83 -11.86 -17.59
C GLU A 297 -19.47 -11.29 -18.85
N GLY A 298 -19.50 -9.96 -18.94
CA GLY A 298 -19.95 -9.26 -20.12
C GLY A 298 -19.91 -7.75 -19.96
N LEU A 299 -19.72 -7.05 -21.07
CA LEU A 299 -19.84 -5.60 -21.09
C LEU A 299 -21.32 -5.22 -20.98
N ARG A 300 -21.61 -4.20 -20.17
CA ARG A 300 -22.93 -3.56 -20.18
C ARG A 300 -23.07 -2.70 -21.44
N PRO A 301 -24.09 -2.95 -22.29
CA PRO A 301 -24.45 -2.05 -23.38
C PRO A 301 -24.70 -0.63 -22.83
N ARG A 302 -24.06 0.38 -23.43
CA ARG A 302 -24.23 1.78 -22.98
C ARG A 302 -25.59 2.34 -23.36
N GLU A 303 -26.08 1.90 -24.50
CA GLU A 303 -27.44 2.14 -24.99
C GLU A 303 -28.31 0.96 -24.53
N ASP A 304 -29.61 1.19 -24.36
CA ASP A 304 -30.59 0.13 -24.01
C ASP A 304 -30.40 -0.57 -22.66
N THR A 305 -29.79 0.12 -21.69
CA THR A 305 -29.83 -0.32 -20.28
C THR A 305 -30.30 0.79 -19.34
N GLU A 306 -31.16 0.43 -18.39
CA GLU A 306 -31.68 1.31 -17.33
C GLU A 306 -30.87 1.15 -16.05
N LEU A 307 -30.53 2.26 -15.38
CA LEU A 307 -29.92 2.24 -14.05
C LEU A 307 -30.98 1.94 -12.98
N LEU A 308 -30.79 0.85 -12.24
CA LEU A 308 -31.68 0.48 -11.15
C LEU A 308 -31.19 1.05 -9.81
N VAL A 309 -29.95 0.74 -9.44
CA VAL A 309 -29.42 1.06 -8.10
C VAL A 309 -27.94 1.47 -8.18
N THR A 310 -27.52 2.39 -7.31
CA THR A 310 -26.10 2.78 -7.14
C THR A 310 -25.67 2.64 -5.69
N THR A 311 -24.51 2.02 -5.43
CA THR A 311 -23.81 2.10 -4.15
C THR A 311 -22.52 2.91 -4.30
N SER A 312 -22.25 3.78 -3.33
CA SER A 312 -21.08 4.65 -3.32
C SER A 312 -20.13 4.25 -2.19
N SER A 313 -18.83 4.32 -2.44
CA SER A 313 -17.81 4.08 -1.42
C SER A 313 -17.83 5.17 -0.36
N ARG A 314 -17.12 4.96 0.76
CA ARG A 314 -16.66 6.11 1.55
C ARG A 314 -15.62 6.90 0.73
N ASP A 315 -15.35 8.12 1.17
CA ASP A 315 -14.40 9.00 0.51
C ASP A 315 -12.96 8.42 0.45
N LEU A 316 -12.15 9.02 -0.43
CA LEU A 316 -10.75 8.62 -0.62
C LEU A 316 -9.94 8.77 0.67
N VAL A 317 -10.22 9.75 1.52
CA VAL A 317 -9.55 9.90 2.83
C VAL A 317 -9.72 8.64 3.66
N THR A 318 -10.94 8.08 3.71
CA THR A 318 -11.19 6.82 4.41
C THR A 318 -10.42 5.65 3.79
N MET A 319 -10.36 5.57 2.46
CA MET A 319 -9.62 4.51 1.78
C MET A 319 -8.11 4.61 2.03
N VAL A 320 -7.55 5.82 1.96
CA VAL A 320 -6.13 6.10 2.24
C VAL A 320 -5.77 5.75 3.69
N ARG A 321 -6.65 6.06 4.64
CA ARG A 321 -6.51 5.61 6.03
C ARG A 321 -6.42 4.10 6.14
N ASP A 322 -7.38 3.37 5.57
CA ASP A 322 -7.39 1.91 5.67
C ASP A 322 -6.18 1.27 4.97
N ILE A 323 -5.75 1.83 3.82
CA ILE A 323 -4.53 1.45 3.12
C ILE A 323 -3.31 1.64 4.01
N ASN A 324 -3.12 2.82 4.61
CA ASN A 324 -1.88 3.15 5.30
C ASN A 324 -1.80 2.52 6.70
N LYS A 325 -2.90 2.49 7.45
CA LYS A 325 -2.97 1.88 8.79
C LYS A 325 -2.69 0.37 8.75
N TRP A 326 -3.30 -0.33 7.80
CA TRP A 326 -3.23 -1.79 7.72
C TRP A 326 -2.30 -2.30 6.61
N SER A 327 -1.67 -1.38 5.87
CA SER A 327 -0.76 -1.68 4.76
C SER A 327 -1.39 -2.55 3.67
N ASN A 328 -2.65 -2.28 3.30
CA ASN A 328 -3.40 -3.13 2.38
C ASN A 328 -2.89 -2.98 0.92
N ASN A 329 -2.34 -4.07 0.37
CA ASN A 329 -1.78 -4.11 -0.99
C ASN A 329 -2.86 -4.02 -2.07
N VAL A 330 -3.97 -4.74 -1.90
CA VAL A 330 -5.02 -4.85 -2.90
C VAL A 330 -5.69 -3.49 -3.08
N MET A 331 -6.01 -2.83 -1.97
CA MET A 331 -6.63 -1.51 -1.96
C MET A 331 -5.75 -0.45 -2.66
N VAL A 332 -4.44 -0.42 -2.38
CA VAL A 332 -3.56 0.59 -3.02
C VAL A 332 -3.36 0.30 -4.50
N ARG A 333 -3.34 -0.97 -4.92
CA ARG A 333 -3.26 -1.36 -6.34
C ARG A 333 -4.54 -0.95 -7.09
N GLN A 334 -5.71 -1.06 -6.46
CA GLN A 334 -6.98 -0.52 -7.00
C GLN A 334 -6.92 1.00 -7.17
N VAL A 335 -6.38 1.72 -6.18
CA VAL A 335 -6.20 3.19 -6.26
C VAL A 335 -5.19 3.55 -7.36
N PHE A 336 -4.11 2.79 -7.50
CA PHE A 336 -3.12 2.97 -8.57
C PHE A 336 -3.76 2.82 -9.95
N LEU A 337 -4.54 1.76 -10.20
CA LEU A 337 -5.29 1.61 -11.45
C LEU A 337 -6.36 2.69 -11.63
N THR A 338 -7.00 3.14 -10.55
CA THR A 338 -7.96 4.26 -10.61
C THR A 338 -7.29 5.53 -11.10
N LEU A 339 -6.06 5.82 -10.66
CA LEU A 339 -5.28 6.95 -11.19
C LEU A 339 -5.07 6.83 -12.70
N GLY A 340 -4.64 5.66 -13.18
CA GLY A 340 -4.44 5.40 -14.60
C GLY A 340 -5.72 5.54 -15.42
N ALA A 341 -6.80 4.86 -15.00
CA ALA A 341 -8.09 4.87 -15.67
C ALA A 341 -8.70 6.28 -15.80
N ARG A 342 -8.42 7.17 -14.85
CA ARG A 342 -8.92 8.57 -14.82
C ARG A 342 -8.04 9.53 -15.63
N HIS A 343 -6.82 9.15 -15.98
CA HIS A 343 -5.83 10.02 -16.63
C HIS A 343 -5.24 9.42 -17.91
N ARG A 344 -5.97 8.53 -18.59
CA ARG A 344 -5.54 7.90 -19.85
C ARG A 344 -5.13 8.94 -20.90
N GLN A 345 -4.03 8.69 -21.59
CA GLN A 345 -3.58 9.46 -22.75
C GLN A 345 -3.37 8.55 -23.97
N PRO A 346 -3.44 9.11 -25.19
CA PRO A 346 -3.06 8.37 -26.39
C PRO A 346 -1.62 7.84 -26.27
N GLY A 347 -1.43 6.53 -26.48
CA GLY A 347 -0.13 5.87 -26.38
C GLY A 347 0.12 5.12 -25.07
N ASP A 348 -0.72 5.31 -24.04
CA ASP A 348 -0.70 4.44 -22.86
C ASP A 348 -1.10 3.01 -23.27
N LYS A 349 -0.29 2.01 -22.92
CA LYS A 349 -0.56 0.60 -23.30
C LYS A 349 -1.76 0.03 -22.54
N ASP A 350 -1.90 0.43 -21.28
CA ASP A 350 -2.87 -0.03 -20.29
C ASP A 350 -2.94 0.98 -19.12
N ASP A 351 -3.82 0.72 -18.15
CA ASP A 351 -3.99 1.61 -17.00
C ASP A 351 -2.82 1.57 -16.00
N LEU A 352 -1.99 0.52 -16.00
CA LEU A 352 -0.77 0.50 -15.19
C LEU A 352 0.25 1.51 -15.73
N ALA A 353 0.48 1.51 -17.04
CA ALA A 353 1.36 2.47 -17.71
C ALA A 353 0.84 3.91 -17.55
N ALA A 354 -0.47 4.12 -17.69
CA ALA A 354 -1.08 5.43 -17.48
C ALA A 354 -0.87 5.93 -16.04
N ALA A 355 -1.06 5.06 -15.05
CA ALA A 355 -0.86 5.40 -13.64
C ALA A 355 0.61 5.76 -13.33
N GLU A 356 1.57 4.96 -13.83
CA GLU A 356 2.99 5.25 -13.66
C GLU A 356 3.36 6.60 -14.30
N ARG A 357 2.94 6.84 -15.56
CA ARG A 357 3.18 8.11 -16.26
C ARG A 357 2.65 9.29 -15.44
N GLU A 358 1.41 9.19 -14.96
CA GLU A 358 0.76 10.26 -14.21
C GLU A 358 1.48 10.54 -12.89
N ILE A 359 1.85 9.51 -12.13
CA ILE A 359 2.62 9.66 -10.89
C ILE A 359 4.00 10.27 -11.15
N ARG A 360 4.68 9.88 -12.23
CA ARG A 360 5.98 10.46 -12.60
C ARG A 360 5.86 11.94 -12.96
N ALA A 361 4.84 12.32 -13.72
CA ALA A 361 4.56 13.72 -14.05
C ALA A 361 4.23 14.53 -12.78
N TRP A 362 3.42 13.96 -11.89
CA TRP A 362 3.08 14.55 -10.61
C TRP A 362 4.32 14.74 -9.71
N LEU A 363 5.20 13.75 -9.60
CA LEU A 363 6.47 13.86 -8.87
C LEU A 363 7.39 14.93 -9.47
N ALA A 364 7.51 14.98 -10.80
CA ALA A 364 8.32 15.97 -11.49
C ALA A 364 7.81 17.40 -11.27
N SER A 365 6.48 17.61 -11.20
CA SER A 365 5.90 18.92 -10.89
C SER A 365 6.24 19.43 -9.49
N LYS A 366 6.70 18.54 -8.60
CA LYS A 366 7.18 18.85 -7.24
C LYS A 366 8.70 19.06 -7.16
N GLY A 367 9.39 19.01 -8.30
CA GLY A 367 10.86 19.06 -8.35
C GLY A 367 11.54 17.79 -7.83
N ILE A 368 10.81 16.67 -7.68
CA ILE A 368 11.39 15.40 -7.25
C ILE A 368 11.90 14.66 -8.48
N ASP A 369 13.23 14.51 -8.58
CA ASP A 369 13.85 13.66 -9.60
C ASP A 369 13.43 12.20 -9.38
N ASN A 370 12.68 11.64 -10.34
CA ASN A 370 12.14 10.29 -10.27
C ASN A 370 12.82 9.32 -11.26
N ARG A 371 13.92 9.72 -11.93
CA ARG A 371 14.59 8.89 -12.96
C ARG A 371 15.11 7.56 -12.42
N THR A 372 15.48 7.50 -11.15
CA THR A 372 15.97 6.29 -10.48
C THR A 372 14.86 5.49 -9.80
N MET A 373 13.62 5.99 -9.78
CA MET A 373 12.49 5.27 -9.22
C MET A 373 12.02 4.18 -10.17
N VAL A 374 11.69 3.03 -9.61
CA VAL A 374 11.06 1.92 -10.33
C VAL A 374 9.72 1.66 -9.66
N PHE A 375 8.66 1.70 -10.47
CA PHE A 375 7.29 1.36 -10.08
C PHE A 375 6.89 0.09 -10.83
N GLU A 376 6.20 -0.83 -10.17
CA GLU A 376 5.59 -1.99 -10.85
C GLU A 376 4.11 -2.12 -10.50
N ASN A 377 3.74 -1.87 -9.24
CA ASN A 377 2.35 -1.98 -8.79
C ASN A 377 1.90 -0.90 -7.81
N GLY A 378 2.79 0.02 -7.41
CA GLY A 378 2.47 1.14 -6.52
C GLY A 378 2.21 0.72 -5.07
N ALA A 379 2.38 -0.57 -4.74
CA ALA A 379 2.16 -1.10 -3.41
C ALA A 379 3.45 -1.34 -2.63
N GLY A 380 4.60 -1.48 -3.28
CA GLY A 380 5.82 -1.87 -2.57
C GLY A 380 5.93 -3.39 -2.38
N LEU A 381 5.24 -4.17 -3.19
CA LEU A 381 5.21 -5.63 -3.10
C LEU A 381 6.25 -6.28 -4.01
N SER A 382 6.61 -5.57 -5.08
CA SER A 382 7.59 -5.98 -6.08
C SER A 382 9.01 -6.00 -5.52
N ARG A 383 9.84 -6.95 -6.01
CA ARG A 383 11.28 -6.96 -5.73
C ARG A 383 12.10 -5.99 -6.55
N ILE A 384 11.58 -5.48 -7.66
CA ILE A 384 12.30 -4.54 -8.53
C ILE A 384 12.00 -3.08 -8.23
N GLU A 385 10.94 -2.78 -7.46
CA GLU A 385 10.60 -1.40 -7.09
C GLU A 385 11.76 -0.72 -6.34
N ARG A 386 12.04 0.55 -6.67
CA ARG A 386 13.18 1.32 -6.13
C ARG A 386 12.77 2.75 -5.83
N ILE A 387 13.30 3.27 -4.73
CA ILE A 387 13.30 4.69 -4.36
C ILE A 387 14.50 4.99 -3.46
N THR A 388 14.93 6.23 -3.40
CA THR A 388 15.95 6.69 -2.44
C THR A 388 15.30 7.27 -1.17
N ALA A 389 16.01 7.22 -0.04
CA ALA A 389 15.51 7.81 1.20
C ALA A 389 15.31 9.34 1.07
N ARG A 390 16.18 10.00 0.30
CA ARG A 390 16.07 11.44 -0.01
C ARG A 390 14.79 11.75 -0.79
N GLN A 391 14.48 10.97 -1.84
CA GLN A 391 13.26 11.16 -2.63
C GLN A 391 12.00 11.04 -1.76
N MET A 392 11.93 10.02 -0.89
CA MET A 392 10.80 9.86 0.03
C MET A 392 10.72 11.00 1.06
N ALA A 393 11.86 11.45 1.59
CA ALA A 393 11.86 12.56 2.56
C ALA A 393 11.41 13.89 1.93
N LEU A 394 11.84 14.18 0.70
CA LEU A 394 11.37 15.34 -0.07
C LEU A 394 9.87 15.26 -0.38
N LEU A 395 9.37 14.06 -0.67
CA LEU A 395 7.94 13.84 -0.85
C LEU A 395 7.15 14.13 0.43
N LEU A 396 7.63 13.68 1.58
CA LEU A 396 7.01 13.95 2.88
C LEU A 396 7.06 15.44 3.23
N GLN A 397 8.15 16.14 2.91
CA GLN A 397 8.25 17.59 3.05
C GLN A 397 7.18 18.30 2.19
N HIS A 398 7.04 17.93 0.92
CA HIS A 398 5.98 18.49 0.09
C HIS A 398 4.58 18.12 0.64
N ALA A 399 4.40 16.91 1.16
CA ALA A 399 3.13 16.49 1.73
C ALA A 399 2.74 17.29 2.98
N TRP A 400 3.73 17.71 3.78
CA TRP A 400 3.52 18.60 4.93
C TRP A 400 3.01 19.98 4.51
N GLU A 401 3.50 20.51 3.40
CA GLU A 401 3.09 21.82 2.85
C GLU A 401 1.79 21.75 2.04
N SER A 402 1.30 20.55 1.75
CA SER A 402 0.09 20.34 0.96
C SER A 402 -1.17 20.77 1.71
N ARG A 403 -2.16 21.28 0.97
CA ARG A 403 -3.52 21.50 1.48
C ARG A 403 -4.20 20.23 2.01
N PHE A 404 -3.68 19.04 1.69
CA PHE A 404 -4.17 17.74 2.16
C PHE A 404 -3.23 17.06 3.17
N ALA A 405 -2.36 17.85 3.82
CA ALA A 405 -1.41 17.35 4.82
C ALA A 405 -2.11 16.58 5.94
N ALA A 406 -3.22 17.14 6.48
CA ALA A 406 -3.95 16.54 7.59
C ALA A 406 -4.49 15.14 7.25
N GLU A 407 -5.08 14.99 6.06
CA GLU A 407 -5.63 13.73 5.57
C GLU A 407 -4.54 12.66 5.41
N LEU A 408 -3.40 13.02 4.81
CA LEU A 408 -2.29 12.08 4.64
C LEU A 408 -1.68 11.70 6.00
N ILE A 409 -1.35 12.68 6.85
CA ILE A 409 -0.69 12.43 8.14
C ILE A 409 -1.59 11.55 9.02
N ALA A 410 -2.88 11.89 9.14
CA ALA A 410 -3.83 11.11 9.93
C ALA A 410 -4.03 9.67 9.42
N SER A 411 -3.77 9.42 8.13
CA SER A 411 -3.84 8.09 7.53
C SER A 411 -2.70 7.16 7.98
N LEU A 412 -1.53 7.71 8.35
CA LEU A 412 -0.35 6.90 8.71
C LEU A 412 -0.48 6.33 10.14
N PRO A 413 0.01 5.11 10.42
CA PRO A 413 -0.01 4.51 11.75
C PRO A 413 0.58 5.41 12.84
N LEU A 414 -0.11 5.51 13.97
CA LEU A 414 0.32 6.23 15.15
C LEU A 414 1.24 5.35 16.00
N VAL A 415 2.40 5.89 16.36
CA VAL A 415 3.38 5.23 17.23
C VAL A 415 2.72 4.75 18.53
N ALA A 416 2.94 3.48 18.87
CA ALA A 416 2.43 2.78 20.05
C ALA A 416 0.88 2.74 20.21
N MET A 417 0.11 3.13 19.20
CA MET A 417 -1.35 3.25 19.33
C MET A 417 -2.12 2.42 18.30
N ASP A 418 -1.79 2.52 17.01
CA ASP A 418 -2.59 1.85 15.98
C ASP A 418 -1.79 1.34 14.77
N GLY A 419 -2.51 0.67 13.86
CA GLY A 419 -1.95 0.11 12.64
C GLY A 419 -0.72 -0.77 12.88
N THR A 420 0.24 -0.68 11.97
CA THR A 420 1.50 -1.43 12.05
C THR A 420 2.49 -0.89 13.09
N MET A 421 2.23 0.27 13.70
CA MET A 421 3.07 0.87 14.76
C MET A 421 2.56 0.64 16.18
N ARG A 422 1.39 0.01 16.35
CA ARG A 422 0.71 -0.19 17.66
C ARG A 422 1.59 -0.78 18.77
N ARG A 423 2.60 -1.59 18.41
CA ARG A 423 3.47 -2.28 19.38
C ARG A 423 4.91 -1.78 19.37
N ARG A 424 5.20 -0.68 18.67
CA ARG A 424 6.55 -0.14 18.48
C ARG A 424 6.71 1.16 19.25
N LEU A 425 7.90 1.37 19.83
CA LEU A 425 8.32 2.58 20.55
C LEU A 425 7.44 3.00 21.75
N GLY A 426 6.62 2.09 22.30
CA GLY A 426 5.80 2.38 23.49
C GLY A 426 6.61 2.60 24.77
N ASN A 427 7.79 1.97 24.89
CA ASN A 427 8.68 2.12 26.04
C ASN A 427 9.62 3.33 25.92
N ALA A 428 9.63 4.01 24.77
CA ALA A 428 10.48 5.18 24.51
C ALA A 428 9.73 6.51 24.79
N ASP A 429 8.59 6.45 25.50
CA ASP A 429 7.67 7.58 25.74
C ASP A 429 7.18 8.31 24.47
N MET A 430 7.26 7.64 23.31
CA MET A 430 6.89 8.20 22.00
C MET A 430 5.43 7.95 21.61
N ALA A 431 4.57 7.50 22.53
CA ALA A 431 3.19 7.16 22.21
C ALA A 431 2.45 8.37 21.63
N GLY A 432 1.99 8.25 20.38
CA GLY A 432 1.32 9.33 19.65
C GLY A 432 2.26 10.41 19.08
N MET A 433 3.58 10.32 19.30
CA MET A 433 4.57 11.32 18.84
C MET A 433 5.00 11.12 17.38
N GLY A 434 4.44 10.14 16.68
CA GLY A 434 4.77 9.88 15.28
C GLY A 434 3.65 9.22 14.49
N HIS A 435 3.65 9.53 13.20
CA HIS A 435 2.75 9.04 12.16
C HIS A 435 3.61 8.36 11.09
N ILE A 436 3.78 7.04 11.18
CA ILE A 436 4.82 6.31 10.44
C ILE A 436 4.22 5.16 9.63
N LYS A 437 4.39 5.21 8.30
CA LYS A 437 4.17 4.04 7.44
C LYS A 437 5.35 3.08 7.59
N THR A 438 5.06 1.80 7.80
CA THR A 438 6.06 0.73 7.77
C THR A 438 6.10 0.01 6.43
N GLY A 439 7.24 -0.59 6.09
CA GLY A 439 7.42 -1.53 5.00
C GLY A 439 8.16 -2.78 5.44
N SER A 440 7.73 -3.93 4.93
CA SER A 440 8.33 -5.23 5.27
C SER A 440 8.18 -6.19 4.09
N LEU A 441 9.30 -6.73 3.64
CA LEU A 441 9.38 -7.90 2.75
C LEU A 441 10.40 -8.89 3.35
N ARG A 442 10.75 -9.97 2.64
CA ARG A 442 11.72 -10.96 3.16
C ARG A 442 13.07 -10.32 3.55
N ASN A 443 13.61 -9.52 2.65
CA ASN A 443 14.93 -8.86 2.75
C ASN A 443 14.85 -7.33 2.88
N VAL A 444 13.67 -6.80 3.24
CA VAL A 444 13.43 -5.35 3.34
C VAL A 444 12.75 -5.00 4.65
N ARG A 445 13.25 -3.97 5.33
CA ARG A 445 12.50 -3.22 6.36
C ARG A 445 12.61 -1.75 6.06
N SER A 446 11.52 -1.02 6.27
CA SER A 446 11.52 0.43 6.04
C SER A 446 10.47 1.14 6.89
N ILE A 447 10.70 2.43 7.08
CA ILE A 447 9.77 3.38 7.68
C ILE A 447 9.80 4.69 6.89
N ALA A 448 8.66 5.37 6.81
CA ALA A 448 8.54 6.72 6.27
C ALA A 448 7.36 7.43 6.95
N GLY A 449 7.54 8.68 7.35
CA GLY A 449 6.45 9.48 7.90
C GLY A 449 6.95 10.66 8.72
N PHE A 450 6.21 11.00 9.77
CA PHE A 450 6.45 12.18 10.59
C PHE A 450 6.68 11.80 12.05
N THR A 451 7.57 12.47 12.74
CA THR A 451 7.70 12.41 14.19
C THR A 451 7.99 13.78 14.76
N ARG A 452 7.75 13.99 16.06
CA ARG A 452 8.09 15.23 16.75
C ARG A 452 9.29 15.04 17.64
N ASP A 453 10.11 16.06 17.80
CA ASP A 453 11.15 16.09 18.85
C ASP A 453 10.64 16.68 20.17
N GLU A 454 11.50 16.68 21.20
CA GLU A 454 11.17 17.21 22.54
C GLU A 454 10.88 18.73 22.53
N ASP A 455 11.30 19.46 21.49
CA ASP A 455 11.01 20.90 21.32
C ASP A 455 9.72 21.15 20.51
N ASN A 456 8.99 20.08 20.14
CA ASN A 456 7.82 20.09 19.25
C ASN A 456 8.09 20.42 17.78
N THR A 457 9.34 20.36 17.31
CA THR A 457 9.60 20.41 15.87
C THR A 457 9.10 19.11 15.25
N THR A 458 8.33 19.21 14.18
CA THR A 458 7.93 18.09 13.34
C THR A 458 9.04 17.79 12.33
N TRP A 459 9.39 16.52 12.22
CA TRP A 459 10.40 16.01 11.30
C TRP A 459 9.76 15.02 10.33
N ALA A 460 10.09 15.15 9.04
CA ALA A 460 9.97 14.04 8.11
C ALA A 460 11.11 13.05 8.38
N VAL A 461 10.79 11.76 8.50
CA VAL A 461 11.76 10.69 8.77
C VAL A 461 11.58 9.53 7.81
N VAL A 462 12.70 9.04 7.27
CA VAL A 462 12.76 7.87 6.39
C VAL A 462 13.96 7.03 6.77
N ALA A 463 13.75 5.72 6.93
CA ALA A 463 14.83 4.75 7.07
C ALA A 463 14.50 3.49 6.28
N MET A 464 15.48 2.95 5.57
CA MET A 464 15.35 1.79 4.72
C MET A 464 16.53 0.86 4.92
N VAL A 465 16.23 -0.43 5.10
CA VAL A 465 17.21 -1.51 5.18
C VAL A 465 16.90 -2.54 4.12
N ASN A 466 17.88 -2.87 3.29
CA ASN A 466 17.83 -3.96 2.32
C ASN A 466 18.94 -4.95 2.63
N ASN A 467 18.61 -6.08 3.26
CA ASN A 467 19.58 -7.06 3.74
C ASN A 467 18.92 -8.47 3.84
N PRO A 468 19.64 -9.57 3.58
CA PRO A 468 19.08 -10.93 3.75
C PRO A 468 18.50 -11.23 5.14
N ARG A 469 18.99 -10.55 6.19
CA ARG A 469 18.51 -10.63 7.58
C ARG A 469 17.67 -9.42 8.00
N ALA A 470 17.06 -8.69 7.06
CA ALA A 470 16.26 -7.50 7.37
C ALA A 470 15.16 -7.76 8.41
N TRP A 471 14.65 -8.99 8.55
CA TRP A 471 13.68 -9.31 9.60
C TRP A 471 14.16 -9.04 11.04
N GLN A 472 15.47 -8.92 11.27
CA GLN A 472 16.08 -8.59 12.56
C GLN A 472 16.30 -7.08 12.75
N THR A 473 16.12 -6.25 11.70
CA THR A 473 16.63 -4.87 11.72
C THR A 473 15.61 -3.82 12.13
N GLU A 474 14.38 -4.22 12.48
CA GLU A 474 13.36 -3.30 13.05
C GLU A 474 13.89 -2.40 14.17
N PRO A 475 14.72 -2.89 15.13
CA PRO A 475 15.31 -2.04 16.16
C PRO A 475 16.16 -0.87 15.64
N VAL A 476 16.82 -1.02 14.47
CA VAL A 476 17.61 0.07 13.85
C VAL A 476 16.68 1.19 13.39
N LEU A 477 15.53 0.83 12.82
CA LEU A 477 14.54 1.79 12.32
C LEU A 477 13.85 2.50 13.49
N ASP A 478 13.52 1.77 14.55
CA ASP A 478 12.95 2.33 15.78
C ASP A 478 13.95 3.27 16.48
N ALA A 479 15.21 2.85 16.63
CA ALA A 479 16.27 3.70 17.17
C ALA A 479 16.42 5.00 16.37
N PHE A 480 16.30 4.97 15.03
CA PHE A 480 16.35 6.19 14.23
C PHE A 480 15.23 7.18 14.56
N ILE A 481 13.98 6.71 14.70
CA ILE A 481 12.86 7.58 15.08
C ILE A 481 13.08 8.15 16.49
N GLU A 482 13.49 7.30 17.44
CA GLU A 482 13.76 7.70 18.82
C GLU A 482 14.89 8.73 18.91
N GLN A 483 15.97 8.54 18.17
CA GLN A 483 17.07 9.50 18.20
C GLN A 483 16.68 10.83 17.56
N VAL A 484 15.85 10.85 16.51
CA VAL A 484 15.29 12.12 15.99
C VAL A 484 14.44 12.80 17.06
N HIS A 485 13.61 12.05 17.79
CA HIS A 485 12.79 12.58 18.87
C HIS A 485 13.62 13.21 20.00
N LEU A 486 14.74 12.57 20.38
CA LEU A 486 15.63 13.04 21.44
C LEU A 486 16.64 14.12 20.98
N SER A 487 16.68 14.46 19.69
CA SER A 487 17.82 15.16 19.09
C SER A 487 18.02 16.62 19.49
N THR A 488 17.07 17.21 20.23
CA THR A 488 17.14 18.59 20.71
C THR A 488 17.66 18.73 22.14
N ARG A 489 17.96 17.64 22.87
CA ARG A 489 18.61 17.77 24.19
C ARG A 489 19.97 18.46 24.05
N PRO A 490 20.19 19.64 24.67
CA PRO A 490 21.56 20.06 24.92
C PRO A 490 22.23 18.96 25.75
N PRO A 491 23.50 18.60 25.48
CA PRO A 491 24.20 17.62 26.30
C PRO A 491 24.09 18.08 27.74
N SER A 492 23.56 17.22 28.62
CA SER A 492 23.52 17.51 30.05
C SER A 492 24.93 17.92 30.44
N ILE A 493 25.10 19.19 30.82
CA ILE A 493 26.34 19.64 31.43
C ILE A 493 26.39 18.86 32.73
N SER A 494 27.14 17.77 32.74
CA SER A 494 27.61 17.16 33.98
C SER A 494 28.44 18.24 34.65
N THR A 495 27.81 19.04 35.51
CA THR A 495 28.54 19.80 36.50
C THR A 495 29.19 18.74 37.37
N ALA A 496 30.47 18.50 37.12
CA ALA A 496 31.30 17.70 37.99
C ALA A 496 30.99 18.11 39.43
N SER A 497 30.54 17.13 40.20
CA SER A 497 30.40 17.20 41.65
C SER A 497 31.60 17.93 42.25
N GLN A 498 31.32 19.07 42.90
CA GLN A 498 32.17 19.59 43.97
C GLN A 498 32.06 18.72 45.20
#